data_AF-A0A822GUA6-F1
#
_entry.id   AF-A0A822GUA6-F1
#
_cell.length_a   1.000
_cell.length_b   1.000
_cell.length_c   1.000
_cell.angle_alpha   90.00
_cell.angle_beta   90.00
_cell.angle_gamma   90.00
#
_symmetry.space_group_name_H-M   'P 1'
#
loop_
_entity.id
_entity.type
_entity.pdbx_description
1 polymer ?
#
loop_
_entity_poly.entity_id
_entity_poly.type
_entity_poly.pdbx_seq_one_letter_code
_entity_poly.pdbx_strand_id
1 'polypeptide(L)' 'EIFQVQWSHHNETILASSGTDRRLHVWDLR' A
#
# COMPACT_ATOMS: atom_id res chain seq x y z
N GLU A 1 0.90 8.77 10.47
CA GLU A 1 -0.19 7.81 10.76
C GLU A 1 -0.70 7.24 9.44
N ILE A 2 -0.97 5.93 9.38
CA ILE A 2 -1.49 5.26 8.16
C ILE A 2 -2.99 5.08 8.34
N PHE A 3 -3.76 5.53 7.35
CA PHE A 3 -5.22 5.48 7.39
C PHE A 3 -5.79 4.28 6.66
N GLN A 4 -5.13 3.85 5.58
CA GLN A 4 -5.62 2.77 4.75
C GLN A 4 -4.46 1.94 4.22
N VAL A 5 -4.69 0.63 4.20
CA VAL A 5 -3.79 -0.36 3.62
C VAL A 5 -4.63 -1.31 2.77
N GLN A 6 -4.16 -1.63 1.57
CA GLN A 6 -4.84 -2.55 0.67
C GLN A 6 -3.85 -3.39 -0.12
N TRP A 7 -4.12 -4.70 -0.18
CA TRP A 7 -3.43 -5.63 -1.08
C TRP A 7 -3.96 -5.49 -2.50
N SER A 8 -3.09 -5.69 -3.50
CA SER A 8 -3.52 -5.75 -4.89
C SER A 8 -4.34 -7.02 -5.16
N HIS A 9 -5.53 -6.87 -5.75
CA HIS A 9 -6.38 -7.99 -6.14
C HIS A 9 -5.79 -8.85 -7.28
N HIS A 10 -4.82 -8.30 -8.02
CA HIS A 10 -4.17 -8.98 -9.13
C HIS A 10 -2.85 -9.64 -8.73
N ASN A 11 -2.22 -9.20 -7.64
CA ASN A 11 -0.94 -9.72 -7.19
C ASN A 11 -0.82 -9.61 -5.67
N GLU A 12 -0.84 -10.75 -4.99
CA GLU A 12 -0.73 -10.86 -3.54
C GLU A 12 0.61 -10.36 -2.99
N THR A 13 1.65 -10.16 -3.82
CA THR A 13 2.93 -9.58 -3.37
C THR A 13 2.95 -8.06 -3.30
N ILE A 14 1.92 -7.40 -3.83
CA ILE A 14 1.88 -5.93 -3.88
C ILE A 14 0.93 -5.39 -2.82
N LEU A 15 1.46 -4.48 -2.00
CA LEU A 15 0.74 -3.78 -0.95
C LEU A 15 0.77 -2.27 -1.19
N ALA A 16 -0.36 -1.60 -1.02
CA ALA A 16 -0.45 -0.14 -1.05
C ALA A 16 -0.85 0.39 0.34
N SER A 17 -0.22 1.49 0.76
CA SER A 17 -0.56 2.18 2.01
C SER A 17 -0.66 3.69 1.79
N SER A 18 -1.65 4.33 2.42
CA SER A 18 -1.86 5.77 2.40
C SER A 18 -1.84 6.37 3.80
N GLY A 19 -1.28 7.57 3.93
CA GLY A 19 -1.11 8.22 5.23
C GLY A 19 -1.19 9.74 5.20
N THR A 20 -0.87 10.34 6.34
CA THR A 20 -0.88 11.80 6.58
C THR A 20 0.12 12.57 5.70
N ASP A 21 1.07 11.88 5.09
CA ASP A 21 2.12 12.46 4.24
C ASP A 21 1.62 12.85 2.84
N ARG A 22 0.30 12.69 2.57
CA ARG A 22 -0.34 12.92 1.26
C ARG A 22 0.33 12.13 0.15
N ARG A 23 0.99 11.01 0.50
CA ARG A 23 1.65 10.12 -0.44
C ARG A 23 1.02 8.75 -0.36
N LEU A 24 1.12 8.05 -1.48
CA LEU A 24 0.81 6.64 -1.58
C LEU A 24 2.14 5.91 -1.68
N HIS A 25 2.33 4.93 -0.80
CA HIS A 25 3.48 4.03 -0.87
C HIS A 25 3.01 2.71 -1.44
N VAL A 26 3.72 2.24 -2.47
CA VAL A 26 3.50 0.93 -3.08
C VAL A 26 4.73 0.08 -2.76
N TRP A 27 4.48 -1.07 -2.16
CA TRP A 27 5.49 -2.01 -1.71
C TRP A 27 5.37 -3.27 -2.55
N ASP A 28 6.48 -3.73 -3.11
CA ASP A 28 6.61 -5.07 -3.69
C ASP A 28 7.35 -5.93 -2.68
N LEU A 29 6.70 -6.98 -2.18
CA LEU A 29 7.17 -7.83 -1.09
C LEU A 29 7.85 -9.12 -1.59
N ARG A 30 8.34 -9.10 -2.84
CA ARG A 30 9.14 -10.20 -3.40
C ARG A 30 10.52 -10.30 -2.78
#